data_AF-A0A3D0WVD6-F1
#
_entry.id   AF-A0A3D0WVD6-F1
#
_cell.length_a   1.000
_cell.length_b   1.000
_cell.length_c   1.000
_cell.angle_alpha   90.00
_cell.angle_beta   90.00
_cell.angle_gamma   90.00
#
_symmetry.space_group_name_H-M   'P 1'
#
loop_
_entity.id
_entity.type
_entity.pdbx_description
1 polymer ?
#
loop_
_entity_poly.entity_id
_entity_poly.type
_entity_poly.pdbx_seq_one_letter_code
_entity_poly.pdbx_strand_id
1 'polypeptide(L)'
;VLHILGGGTKDRLLSQMSANSTGLPVVAGPVEATALGNFIIQLVALGALPDLASGRAAIARSEPLKRYAPADTDAWDNAYETYRKILTLRSEQ
;
A
#
# COMPACT_ATOMS: atom_id res chain seq x y z
N VAL A 1 -6.67 -7.24 2.98
CA VAL A 1 -6.02 -6.60 1.81
C VAL A 1 -5.21 -5.42 2.32
N LEU A 2 -3.97 -5.27 1.88
CA LEU A 2 -3.08 -4.16 2.23
C LEU A 2 -3.10 -3.13 1.10
N HIS A 3 -3.37 -1.87 1.43
CA HIS A 3 -3.29 -0.76 0.47
C HIS A 3 -1.97 -0.02 0.67
N ILE A 4 -1.13 0.01 -0.37
CA ILE A 4 0.13 0.76 -0.36
C ILE A 4 -0.04 1.95 -1.28
N LEU A 5 0.34 3.13 -0.79
CA LEU A 5 0.19 4.42 -1.46
C LEU A 5 1.57 5.08 -1.57
N GLY A 6 1.72 6.10 -2.42
CA GLY A 6 2.97 6.85 -2.52
C GLY A 6 3.94 6.33 -3.59
N GLY A 7 5.11 6.97 -3.68
CA GLY A 7 6.14 6.66 -4.69
C GLY A 7 6.63 5.21 -4.68
N GLY A 8 6.69 4.57 -3.51
CA GLY A 8 7.12 3.17 -3.36
C GLY A 8 6.26 2.16 -4.12
N THR A 9 5.01 2.51 -4.44
CA THR A 9 4.09 1.68 -5.25
C THR A 9 4.55 1.47 -6.69
N LYS A 10 5.49 2.31 -7.18
CA LYS A 10 6.10 2.16 -8.50
C LYS A 10 7.05 0.97 -8.56
N ASP A 11 7.63 0.59 -7.43
CA ASP A 11 8.49 -0.58 -7.34
C ASP A 11 7.66 -1.87 -7.24
N ARG A 12 7.70 -2.63 -8.33
CA ARG A 12 6.98 -3.91 -8.45
C ARG A 12 7.52 -4.94 -7.47
N LEU A 13 8.84 -5.00 -7.30
CA LEU A 13 9.49 -5.99 -6.44
C LEU A 13 9.09 -5.71 -4.99
N LEU A 14 9.23 -4.48 -4.52
CA LEU A 14 8.85 -4.09 -3.16
C LEU A 14 7.37 -4.39 -2.87
N SER A 15 6.48 -4.09 -3.82
CA SER A 15 5.04 -4.36 -3.68
C SER A 15 4.73 -5.86 -3.60
N GLN A 16 5.40 -6.69 -4.41
CA GLN A 16 5.25 -8.14 -4.35
C GLN A 16 5.85 -8.72 -3.07
N MET A 17 7.04 -8.26 -2.66
CA MET A 17 7.66 -8.66 -1.40
C MET A 17 6.77 -8.33 -0.21
N SER A 18 6.08 -7.19 -0.23
CA SER A 18 5.09 -6.82 0.81
C SER A 18 3.89 -7.77 0.84
N ALA A 19 3.39 -8.21 -0.33
CA ALA A 19 2.29 -9.18 -0.38
C ALA A 19 2.73 -10.55 0.14
N ASN A 20 3.93 -10.98 -0.23
CA ASN A 20 4.51 -12.25 0.18
C ASN A 20 4.81 -12.28 1.67
N SER A 21 5.44 -11.23 2.20
CA SER A 21 5.86 -11.16 3.61
C SER A 21 4.71 -11.00 4.59
N THR A 22 3.60 -10.37 4.16
CA THR A 22 2.42 -10.17 5.01
C THR A 22 1.37 -11.26 4.85
N GLY A 23 1.48 -12.10 3.81
CA GLY A 23 0.44 -13.06 3.44
C GLY A 23 -0.89 -12.41 3.01
N LEU A 24 -0.91 -11.08 2.78
CA LEU A 24 -2.11 -10.34 2.41
C LEU A 24 -2.05 -9.89 0.94
N PRO A 25 -3.18 -9.96 0.20
CA PRO A 25 -3.24 -9.32 -1.11
C PRO A 25 -2.94 -7.83 -0.99
N VAL A 26 -2.10 -7.31 -1.89
CA VAL A 26 -1.70 -5.90 -1.95
C VAL A 26 -2.39 -5.20 -3.11
N VAL A 27 -2.89 -3.99 -2.86
CA VAL A 27 -3.31 -3.02 -3.88
C VAL A 27 -2.37 -1.83 -3.81
N ALA A 28 -1.59 -1.61 -4.87
CA ALA A 28 -0.60 -0.55 -4.95
C ALA A 28 -1.10 0.61 -5.81
N GLY A 29 -1.02 1.82 -5.24
CA GLY A 29 -1.46 3.07 -5.84
C GLY A 29 -2.74 3.63 -5.17
N PRO A 30 -3.10 4.89 -5.48
CA PRO A 30 -2.41 5.80 -6.38
C PRO A 30 -1.08 6.32 -5.82
N VAL A 31 -0.18 6.73 -6.72
CA VAL A 31 1.13 7.27 -6.35
C VAL A 31 0.95 8.56 -5.55
N GLU A 32 0.11 9.47 -6.03
CA GLU A 32 -0.07 10.80 -5.42
C GLU A 32 -1.30 10.85 -4.49
N ALA A 33 -1.52 9.77 -3.72
CA ALA A 33 -2.72 9.61 -2.88
C ALA A 33 -2.98 10.80 -1.93
N THR A 34 -1.92 11.35 -1.34
CA THR A 34 -2.01 12.52 -0.44
C THR A 34 -2.50 13.76 -1.19
N ALA A 35 -1.94 14.05 -2.37
CA ALA A 35 -2.34 15.20 -3.17
C ALA A 35 -3.79 15.05 -3.67
N LEU A 36 -4.14 13.85 -4.17
CA LEU A 36 -5.49 13.55 -4.63
C LEU A 36 -6.53 13.66 -3.50
N GLY A 37 -6.21 13.18 -2.30
CA GLY A 37 -7.08 13.32 -1.13
C GLY A 37 -7.29 14.79 -0.73
N ASN A 38 -6.23 15.60 -0.82
CA ASN A 38 -6.31 17.03 -0.56
C ASN A 38 -7.19 17.76 -1.58
N PHE A 39 -7.07 17.43 -2.87
CA PHE A 39 -7.97 17.99 -3.90
C PHE A 39 -9.43 17.61 -3.66
N ILE A 40 -9.72 16.35 -3.31
CA ILE A 40 -11.11 15.92 -3.04
C ILE A 40 -11.73 16.77 -1.93
N ILE A 41 -11.04 16.94 -0.80
CA ILE A 41 -11.60 17.67 0.34
C ILE A 41 -11.88 19.13 -0.03
N GLN A 42 -10.97 19.76 -0.78
CA GLN A 42 -11.18 21.13 -1.26
C GLN A 42 -12.34 21.25 -2.26
N LEU A 43 -12.45 20.31 -3.20
CA LEU A 43 -13.54 20.29 -4.18
C LEU A 43 -14.92 20.08 -3.54
N VAL A 44 -14.99 19.23 -2.49
CA VAL A 44 -16.22 19.08 -1.70
C VAL A 44 -16.54 20.36 -0.93
N ALA A 45 -15.56 21.00 -0.31
CA ALA A 45 -15.75 22.26 0.40
C ALA A 45 -16.23 23.41 -0.51
N LEU A 46 -15.82 23.39 -1.79
CA LEU A 46 -16.25 24.34 -2.81
C LEU A 46 -17.58 23.97 -3.49
N GLY A 47 -18.21 22.83 -3.13
CA GLY A 47 -19.43 22.33 -3.76
C GLY A 47 -19.24 21.81 -5.19
N ALA A 48 -17.99 21.65 -5.65
CA ALA A 48 -17.67 21.09 -6.97
C ALA A 48 -17.80 19.56 -7.02
N LEU A 49 -17.75 18.90 -5.87
CA LEU A 49 -18.11 17.49 -5.69
C LEU A 49 -19.21 17.39 -4.63
N PRO A 50 -20.21 16.49 -4.81
CA PRO A 50 -21.32 16.35 -3.86
C PRO A 50 -20.86 15.81 -2.51
N ASP A 51 -19.87 14.91 -2.48
CA ASP A 51 -19.35 14.30 -1.27
C ASP A 51 -17.98 13.63 -1.49
N LEU A 52 -17.35 13.15 -0.41
CA LEU A 52 -16.09 12.41 -0.48
C LEU A 52 -16.20 11.08 -1.23
N ALA A 53 -17.39 10.46 -1.27
CA ALA A 53 -17.59 9.18 -1.93
C ALA A 53 -17.48 9.32 -3.45
N SER A 54 -18.07 10.37 -4.01
CA SER A 54 -17.96 10.75 -5.43
C SER A 54 -16.52 11.05 -5.83
N GLY A 55 -15.77 11.75 -4.96
CA GLY A 55 -14.34 12.00 -5.16
C GLY A 55 -13.50 10.72 -5.17
N ARG A 56 -13.72 9.81 -4.20
CA ARG A 56 -13.03 8.50 -4.19
C ARG A 56 -13.37 7.67 -5.42
N ALA A 57 -14.62 7.70 -5.88
CA ALA A 57 -15.03 7.01 -7.09
C ALA A 57 -14.38 7.61 -8.35
N ALA A 58 -14.18 8.92 -8.40
CA ALA A 58 -13.42 9.57 -9.47
C ALA A 58 -11.96 9.11 -9.49
N ILE A 59 -11.26 9.10 -8.35
CA ILE A 59 -9.88 8.57 -8.24
C ILE A 59 -9.83 7.12 -8.72
N ALA A 60 -10.75 6.27 -8.26
CA ALA A 60 -10.76 4.85 -8.61
C ALA A 60 -10.93 4.61 -10.12
N ARG A 61 -11.52 5.55 -10.86
CA ARG A 61 -11.65 5.50 -12.32
C ARG A 61 -10.46 6.12 -13.06
N SER A 62 -9.78 7.10 -12.47
CA SER A 62 -8.70 7.84 -13.13
C SER A 62 -7.31 7.24 -12.87
N GLU A 63 -7.12 6.58 -11.74
CA GLU A 63 -5.81 6.10 -11.31
C GLU A 63 -5.65 4.58 -11.51
N PRO A 64 -4.62 4.12 -12.24
CA PRO A 64 -4.36 2.70 -12.40
C PRO A 64 -3.86 2.11 -11.08
N LEU A 65 -4.57 1.09 -10.58
CA LEU A 65 -4.17 0.32 -9.41
C LEU A 65 -3.56 -1.02 -9.84
N LYS A 66 -2.45 -1.40 -9.21
CA LYS A 66 -1.83 -2.72 -9.40
C LYS A 66 -2.19 -3.64 -8.24
N ARG A 67 -2.44 -4.91 -8.52
CA ARG A 67 -2.78 -5.92 -7.53
C ARG A 67 -1.72 -7.00 -7.50
N TYR A 68 -1.31 -7.40 -6.29
CA TYR A 68 -0.34 -8.46 -6.06
C TYR A 68 -0.97 -9.47 -5.10
N ALA A 69 -1.04 -10.72 -5.54
CA ALA A 69 -1.42 -11.82 -4.66
C ALA A 69 -0.17 -12.32 -3.90
N PRO A 70 -0.31 -12.80 -2.65
CA PRO A 70 0.80 -13.42 -1.94
C PRO A 70 1.35 -14.63 -2.70
N ALA A 71 2.67 -14.78 -2.67
CA ALA A 71 3.40 -15.94 -3.16
C ALA A 71 4.57 -16.23 -2.19
N ASP A 72 5.11 -17.45 -2.22
CA ASP A 72 6.31 -17.83 -1.45
C ASP A 72 6.27 -17.46 0.04
N THR A 73 5.09 -17.48 0.68
CA THR A 73 4.89 -17.03 2.06
C THR A 73 5.75 -17.80 3.06
N ASP A 74 5.90 -19.11 2.86
CA ASP A 74 6.71 -19.97 3.73
C ASP A 74 8.20 -19.56 3.73
N ALA A 75 8.72 -19.09 2.59
CA ALA A 75 10.09 -18.59 2.51
C ALA A 75 10.25 -17.29 3.30
N TRP A 76 9.23 -16.44 3.31
CA TRP A 76 9.19 -15.22 4.10
C TRP A 76 9.05 -15.48 5.60
N ASP A 77 8.25 -16.46 6.01
CA ASP A 77 8.11 -16.87 7.41
C ASP A 77 9.46 -17.37 7.97
N ASN A 78 10.16 -18.20 7.20
CA ASN A 78 11.51 -18.66 7.56
C ASN A 78 12.53 -17.51 7.67
N ALA A 79 12.47 -16.55 6.75
CA ALA A 79 13.31 -15.35 6.79
C ALA A 79 12.98 -14.47 8.00
N TYR A 80 11.70 -14.35 8.37
CA TYR A 80 11.27 -13.60 9.53
C TYR A 80 11.77 -14.21 10.84
N GLU A 81 11.75 -15.54 10.98
CA GLU A 81 12.36 -16.21 12.13
C GLU A 81 13.87 -15.98 12.24
N THR A 82 14.56 -15.89 11.09
CA THR A 82 15.98 -15.49 11.07
C THR A 82 16.15 -14.04 11.53
N TYR A 83 15.30 -13.12 11.04
CA TYR A 83 15.31 -11.71 11.44
C TYR A 83 15.06 -11.53 12.95
N ARG A 84 14.14 -12.30 13.54
CA ARG A 84 13.86 -12.26 14.98
C ARG A 84 15.08 -12.64 15.82
N LYS A 85 15.81 -13.70 15.44
CA LYS A 85 17.05 -14.10 16.11
C LYS A 85 18.09 -12.97 16.09
N ILE A 86 18.22 -12.28 14.97
CA ILE A 86 19.13 -11.12 14.85
C ILE A 86 18.73 -9.99 15.81
N LEU A 87 17.44 -9.69 15.92
CA LEU A 87 16.97 -8.65 16.83
C LEU A 87 17.24 -8.99 18.30
N THR A 88 17.04 -10.25 18.71
CA THR A 88 17.31 -10.70 20.08
C THR A 88 18.80 -10.60 20.42
N LEU A 89 19.69 -11.01 19.51
CA LEU A 89 21.14 -10.90 19.70
C LEU A 89 21.62 -9.45 19.87
N ARG A 90 20.92 -8.49 19.25
CA ARG A 90 21.26 -7.05 19.36
C ARG A 90 20.71 -6.38 20.62
N SER A 91 19.73 -6.98 21.30
CA SER A 91 19.21 -6.46 22.56
C SER A 91 20.02 -6.89 23.79
N GLU A 92 20.93 -7.86 23.63
CA GLU A 92 21.80 -8.39 24.68
C GLU A 92 23.21 -7.77 24.67
N GLN A 93 23.47 -6.82 23.75
CA GLN A 93 24.69 -6.00 23.65
C GLN A 93 24.41 -4.55 24.05
#